data_AF-A0A818P8L4-F1
#
_entry.id   AF-A0A818P8L4-F1
#
_cell.length_a   1.000
_cell.length_b   1.000
_cell.length_c   1.000
_cell.angle_alpha   90.00
_cell.angle_beta   90.00
_cell.angle_gamma   90.00
#
_symmetry.space_group_name_H-M   'P 1'
#
loop_
_entity.id
_entity.type
_entity.pdbx_description
1 polymer ?
#
loop_
_entity_poly.entity_id
_entity_poly.type
_entity_poly.pdbx_seq_one_letter_code
_entity_poly.pdbx_strand_id
1 'polypeptide(L)'
;HIIRKLYLKRQLSRLIVAVADAVRTSLGPRGMDKMIQTGNGEVTITNDGATILKQMSVIHPAAKMLVELSKAQDIEAGDGTTTVVVIAGSLLDAASRLVAKGKSNFNTRE
;
A
#
# COMPACT_ATOMS: atom_id res chain seq x y z
N HIS A 1 -8.68 6.75 -25.23
CA HIS A 1 -7.75 7.45 -24.32
C HIS A 1 -8.35 7.68 -22.92
N ILE A 2 -9.62 8.12 -22.81
CA ILE A 2 -10.33 8.38 -21.52
C ILE A 2 -10.51 7.09 -20.69
N ILE A 3 -10.96 5.99 -21.32
CA ILE A 3 -11.17 4.68 -20.66
C ILE A 3 -9.86 4.18 -20.01
N ARG A 4 -8.72 4.31 -20.70
CA ARG A 4 -7.40 3.93 -20.19
C ARG A 4 -7.01 4.75 -18.95
N LYS A 5 -7.24 6.06 -18.95
CA LYS A 5 -6.99 6.93 -17.77
C LYS A 5 -7.88 6.55 -16.57
N LEU A 6 -9.14 6.20 -16.81
CA LEU A 6 -10.06 5.80 -15.75
C LEU A 6 -9.68 4.44 -15.14
N TYR A 7 -9.26 3.50 -16.00
CA TYR A 7 -8.83 2.16 -15.60
C TYR A 7 -7.55 2.19 -14.74
N LEU A 8 -6.54 2.96 -15.17
CA LEU A 8 -5.30 3.18 -14.39
C LEU A 8 -5.58 3.79 -13.01
N LYS A 9 -6.50 4.75 -12.91
CA LYS A 9 -6.88 5.34 -11.60
C LYS A 9 -7.56 4.34 -10.67
N ARG A 10 -8.48 3.53 -11.19
CA ARG A 10 -9.14 2.48 -10.39
C ARG A 10 -8.13 1.44 -9.92
N GLN A 11 -7.20 1.03 -10.78
CA GLN A 11 -6.14 0.10 -10.39
C GLN A 11 -5.22 0.68 -9.31
N LEU A 12 -4.84 1.96 -9.41
CA LEU A 12 -4.01 2.64 -8.42
C LEU A 12 -4.61 2.57 -7.01
N SER A 13 -5.87 2.97 -6.85
CA SER A 13 -6.53 2.97 -5.53
C SER A 13 -6.61 1.58 -4.90
N ARG A 14 -7.01 0.58 -5.70
CA ARG A 14 -7.13 -0.80 -5.23
C ARG A 14 -5.77 -1.37 -4.82
N LEU A 15 -4.72 -1.04 -5.56
CA LEU A 15 -3.38 -1.52 -5.26
C LEU A 15 -2.86 -0.96 -3.94
N ILE A 16 -3.03 0.35 -3.71
CA ILE A 16 -2.58 1.00 -2.47
C ILE A 16 -3.27 0.38 -1.25
N VAL A 17 -4.58 0.17 -1.33
CA VAL A 17 -5.35 -0.48 -0.26
C VAL A 17 -4.87 -1.92 -0.05
N ALA A 18 -4.63 -2.68 -1.13
CA ALA A 18 -4.14 -4.05 -1.03
C ALA A 18 -2.77 -4.16 -0.34
N VAL A 19 -1.83 -3.25 -0.63
CA VAL A 19 -0.52 -3.23 0.03
C VAL A 19 -0.66 -2.89 1.52
N ALA A 20 -1.48 -1.89 1.86
CA ALA A 20 -1.73 -1.53 3.25
C ALA A 20 -2.40 -2.67 4.02
N ASP A 21 -3.40 -3.33 3.43
CA ASP A 21 -4.10 -4.46 4.05
C ASP A 21 -3.20 -5.68 4.27
N ALA A 22 -2.24 -5.92 3.37
CA ALA A 22 -1.27 -7.02 3.50
C ALA A 22 -0.43 -6.91 4.78
N VAL A 23 -0.04 -5.69 5.17
CA VAL A 23 0.74 -5.44 6.39
C VAL A 23 -0.12 -5.11 7.61
N ARG A 24 -1.36 -4.64 7.42
CA ARG A 24 -2.21 -4.13 8.52
C ARG A 24 -2.42 -5.15 9.65
N THR A 25 -2.60 -6.41 9.31
CA THR A 25 -2.84 -7.47 10.30
C THR A 25 -1.61 -7.83 11.13
N SER A 26 -0.45 -7.32 10.75
CA SER A 26 0.83 -7.50 11.45
C SER A 26 1.12 -6.38 12.45
N LEU A 27 0.20 -5.40 12.56
CA LEU A 27 0.35 -4.24 13.44
C LEU A 27 0.11 -4.60 14.91
N GLY A 28 1.06 -4.24 15.77
CA GLY A 28 0.92 -4.22 17.23
C GLY A 28 1.25 -5.55 17.92
N PRO A 29 1.06 -5.63 19.25
CA PRO A 29 1.49 -6.78 20.07
C PRO A 29 0.68 -8.07 19.83
N ARG A 30 -0.44 -7.97 19.09
CA ARG A 30 -1.24 -9.10 18.61
C ARG A 30 -1.18 -9.23 17.08
N GLY A 31 -0.14 -8.68 16.46
CA GLY A 31 0.12 -8.82 15.03
C GLY A 31 0.26 -10.29 14.65
N MET A 32 -0.32 -10.65 13.50
CA MET A 32 -0.24 -12.01 12.96
C MET A 32 0.99 -12.14 12.07
N ASP A 33 1.73 -13.23 12.26
CA ASP A 33 2.80 -13.63 11.35
C ASP A 33 2.28 -13.87 9.94
N LYS A 34 3.12 -13.54 8.96
CA LYS A 34 2.90 -13.82 7.54
C LYS A 34 3.85 -14.90 7.10
N MET A 35 3.30 -15.98 6.57
CA MET A 35 4.02 -16.95 5.78
C MET A 35 4.10 -16.44 4.34
N ILE A 36 5.31 -16.14 3.88
CA ILE A 36 5.60 -15.65 2.54
C ILE A 36 6.44 -16.70 1.85
N GLN A 37 5.99 -17.16 0.68
CA GLN A 37 6.75 -18.07 -0.17
C GLN A 37 7.24 -17.31 -1.41
N THR A 38 8.55 -17.36 -1.64
CA THR A 38 9.18 -16.76 -2.82
C THR A 38 9.10 -17.70 -4.04
N GLY A 39 9.41 -17.18 -5.23
CA GLY A 39 9.36 -17.97 -6.47
C GLY A 39 10.35 -19.14 -6.54
N ASN A 40 11.44 -19.10 -5.76
CA ASN A 40 12.41 -20.19 -5.60
C ASN A 40 12.01 -21.21 -4.51
N GLY A 41 10.83 -21.05 -3.89
CA GLY A 41 10.31 -21.97 -2.88
C GLY A 41 10.80 -21.72 -1.45
N GLU A 42 11.57 -20.65 -1.23
CA GLU A 42 11.98 -20.23 0.12
C GLU A 42 10.76 -19.71 0.88
N VAL A 43 10.66 -20.10 2.15
CA VAL A 43 9.56 -19.72 3.03
C VAL A 43 10.12 -18.84 4.14
N THR A 44 9.56 -17.63 4.26
CA THR A 44 9.83 -16.71 5.36
C THR A 44 8.57 -16.53 6.19
N ILE A 45 8.67 -16.69 7.50
CA ILE A 45 7.60 -16.35 8.44
C ILE A 45 8.01 -15.08 9.18
N THR A 46 7.24 -14.01 9.05
CA THR A 46 7.58 -12.72 9.69
C THR A 46 6.36 -11.87 9.99
N ASN A 47 6.44 -11.09 11.07
CA ASN A 47 5.49 -10.03 11.41
C ASN A 47 6.06 -8.63 11.13
N ASP A 48 7.31 -8.52 10.69
CA ASP A 48 7.95 -7.23 10.40
C ASP A 48 7.44 -6.64 9.08
N GLY A 49 6.87 -5.44 9.14
CA GLY A 49 6.28 -4.76 7.99
C GLY A 49 7.28 -4.48 6.88
N ALA A 50 8.53 -4.12 7.22
CA ALA A 50 9.56 -3.83 6.23
C ALA A 50 9.96 -5.11 5.46
N THR A 51 10.12 -6.22 6.16
CA THR A 51 10.41 -7.53 5.57
C THR A 51 9.25 -8.01 4.69
N ILE A 52 8.01 -7.90 5.16
CA ILE A 52 6.81 -8.27 4.37
C ILE A 52 6.80 -7.49 3.05
N LEU A 53 6.99 -6.17 3.10
CA LEU A 53 6.96 -5.30 1.93
C LEU A 53 8.13 -5.52 0.97
N LYS A 54 9.31 -5.87 1.49
CA LYS A 54 10.49 -6.19 0.67
C LYS A 54 10.29 -7.48 -0.15
N GLN A 55 9.56 -8.45 0.40
CA GLN A 55 9.26 -9.71 -0.28
C GLN A 55 8.08 -9.59 -1.27
N MET A 56 7.28 -8.52 -1.19
CA MET A 56 6.22 -8.27 -2.18
C MET A 56 6.83 -7.81 -3.52
N SER A 57 6.57 -8.59 -4.58
CA SER A 57 6.90 -8.18 -5.95
C SER A 57 5.91 -7.12 -6.45
N VAL A 58 6.18 -5.85 -6.14
CA VAL A 58 5.36 -4.70 -6.58
C VAL A 58 6.00 -3.95 -7.75
N ILE A 59 5.30 -3.97 -8.89
CA ILE A 59 5.74 -3.30 -10.12
C ILE A 59 5.31 -1.83 -10.14
N HIS A 60 4.13 -1.54 -9.57
CA HIS A 60 3.50 -0.24 -9.70
C HIS A 60 4.24 0.86 -8.87
N PRO A 61 4.50 2.05 -9.43
CA PRO A 61 5.26 3.11 -8.76
C PRO A 61 4.69 3.51 -7.38
N ALA A 62 3.37 3.69 -7.28
CA ALA A 62 2.73 4.04 -6.00
C ALA A 62 2.88 2.96 -4.92
N ALA A 63 2.91 1.67 -5.30
CA ALA A 63 3.19 0.61 -4.33
C ALA A 63 4.67 0.60 -3.94
N LYS A 64 5.58 0.83 -4.89
CA LYS A 64 7.01 1.03 -4.58
C LYS A 64 7.23 2.18 -3.61
N MET A 65 6.49 3.29 -3.75
CA MET A 65 6.55 4.40 -2.79
C MET A 65 6.21 3.96 -1.36
N LEU A 66 5.22 3.08 -1.16
CA LEU A 66 4.90 2.54 0.17
C LEU A 66 6.00 1.64 0.72
N VAL A 67 6.65 0.84 -0.15
CA VAL A 67 7.81 0.02 0.24
C VAL A 67 8.98 0.90 0.67
N GLU A 68 9.30 1.93 -0.10
CA GLU A 68 10.40 2.87 0.23
C GLU A 68 10.07 3.69 1.49
N LEU A 69 8.82 4.09 1.70
CA LEU A 69 8.37 4.73 2.93
C LEU A 69 8.62 3.84 4.16
N SER A 70 8.27 2.56 4.08
CA SER A 70 8.52 1.60 5.16
C SER A 70 10.01 1.44 5.45
N LYS A 71 10.85 1.37 4.41
CA LYS A 71 12.31 1.26 4.57
C LYS A 71 12.92 2.52 5.17
N ALA A 72 12.48 3.70 4.74
CA ALA A 72 12.95 4.95 5.31
C ALA A 72 12.61 5.03 6.81
N GLN A 73 11.41 4.61 7.19
CA GLN A 73 11.00 4.54 8.61
C GLN A 73 11.87 3.56 9.42
N ASP A 74 12.20 2.41 8.83
CA ASP A 74 13.10 1.42 9.43
C ASP A 74 14.52 1.97 9.65
N ILE A 75 15.06 2.70 8.66
CA ILE A 75 16.40 3.31 8.74
C ILE A 75 16.46 4.41 9.80
N GLU A 76 15.46 5.29 9.85
CA GLU A 76 15.49 6.48 10.71
C GLU A 76 15.11 6.18 12.17
N ALA A 77 14.16 5.27 12.39
CA ALA A 77 13.60 5.01 13.72
C ALA A 77 13.68 3.55 14.17
N GLY A 78 13.83 2.59 13.26
CA GLY A 78 13.82 1.15 13.55
C GLY A 78 12.47 0.60 14.03
N ASP A 79 11.40 1.40 14.00
CA ASP A 79 10.04 1.00 14.39
C ASP A 79 8.99 1.84 13.65
N GLY A 80 7.74 1.39 13.67
CA GLY A 80 6.60 2.07 13.06
C GLY A 80 6.47 1.81 11.56
N THR A 81 7.24 0.87 11.01
CA THR A 81 7.24 0.47 9.59
C THR A 81 5.83 0.06 9.12
N THR A 82 5.14 -0.76 9.91
CA THR A 82 3.75 -1.16 9.63
C THR A 82 2.78 0.02 9.78
N THR A 83 2.94 0.82 10.84
CA THR A 83 2.06 1.96 11.14
C THR A 83 2.09 3.00 10.03
N VAL A 84 3.29 3.37 9.56
CA VAL A 84 3.45 4.41 8.55
C VAL A 84 2.82 4.00 7.21
N VAL A 85 2.90 2.71 6.85
CA VAL A 85 2.31 2.18 5.61
C VAL A 85 0.79 2.13 5.69
N VAL A 86 0.23 1.71 6.83
CA VAL A 86 -1.22 1.68 7.04
C VAL A 86 -1.82 3.09 7.00
N ILE A 87 -1.16 4.06 7.62
CA ILE A 87 -1.58 5.46 7.60
C ILE A 87 -1.49 6.03 6.18
N ALA A 88 -0.36 5.86 5.50
CA ALA A 88 -0.17 6.35 4.13
C ALA A 88 -1.19 5.74 3.16
N GLY A 89 -1.45 4.44 3.25
CA GLY A 89 -2.46 3.76 2.45
C GLY A 89 -3.87 4.31 2.67
N SER A 90 -4.24 4.56 3.94
CA SER A 90 -5.53 5.12 4.31
C SER A 90 -5.72 6.56 3.80
N LEU A 91 -4.69 7.41 3.94
CA LEU A 91 -4.70 8.78 3.44
C LEU A 91 -4.81 8.84 1.91
N LEU A 92 -4.06 7.98 1.21
CA LEU A 92 -4.10 7.91 -0.25
C LEU A 92 -5.45 7.42 -0.78
N ASP A 93 -6.10 6.45 -0.11
CA ASP A 93 -7.46 6.03 -0.48
C ASP A 93 -8.47 7.16 -0.25
N ALA A 94 -8.41 7.85 0.89
CA ALA A 94 -9.26 9.00 1.18
C ALA A 94 -9.08 10.13 0.15
N ALA A 95 -7.82 10.48 -0.16
CA ALA A 95 -7.50 11.48 -1.18
C ALA A 95 -8.02 11.08 -2.56
N SER A 96 -7.88 9.81 -2.96
CA SER A 96 -8.42 9.29 -4.22
C SER A 96 -9.94 9.46 -4.32
N ARG A 97 -10.68 9.16 -3.23
CA ARG A 97 -12.14 9.35 -3.16
C ARG A 97 -12.53 10.83 -3.24
N LEU A 98 -11.80 11.72 -2.58
CA LEU A 98 -12.05 13.17 -2.68
C LEU A 98 -11.84 13.68 -4.10
N VAL A 99 -10.75 13.28 -4.77
CA VAL A 99 -10.49 13.63 -6.17
C VAL A 99 -11.59 13.11 -7.10
N ALA A 100 -12.15 11.92 -6.83
CA ALA A 100 -13.26 11.38 -7.60
C ALA A 100 -14.55 12.23 -7.41
N LYS A 101 -14.88 12.62 -6.17
CA LYS A 101 -16.02 13.50 -5.87
C LYS A 101 -15.88 14.91 -6.48
N GLY A 102 -14.68 15.48 -6.44
CA GLY A 102 -14.44 16.80 -7.07
C GLY A 102 -14.67 16.79 -8.58
N LYS A 103 -14.40 15.67 -9.25
CA LYS A 103 -14.61 15.52 -10.70
C LYS A 103 -16.07 15.30 -11.09
N SER A 104 -16.84 14.56 -10.30
CA SER A 104 -18.28 14.43 -10.57
C SER A 104 -18.98 15.78 -10.52
N ASN A 105 -18.58 16.65 -9.59
CA ASN A 105 -19.17 17.99 -9.44
C ASN A 105 -18.80 18.97 -10.57
N PHE A 106 -17.70 18.74 -11.28
CA PHE A 106 -17.31 19.54 -12.44
C PHE A 106 -18.08 19.12 -13.71
N ASN A 107 -18.40 17.84 -13.87
CA ASN A 107 -19.15 17.32 -15.02
C ASN A 107 -20.67 17.59 -14.95
N THR A 108 -21.20 18.04 -13.81
CA THR A 108 -22.62 18.39 -13.62
C THR A 108 -22.90 19.90 -13.69
N ARG A 109 -21.92 20.71 -14.11
CA ARG A 109 -22.06 22.17 -14.27
C ARG A 109 -22.12 22.61 -15.74
N GLU A 110 -22.41 21.69 -16.65
CA GLU A 110 -22.88 21.97 -18.01
C GLU A 110 -24.30 21.42 -18.20
#